data_AF-A0A1Y3BEJ8-F1
#
_entry.id   AF-A0A1Y3BEJ8-F1
#
_cell.length_a   1.000
_cell.length_b   1.000
_cell.length_c   1.000
_cell.angle_alpha   90.00
_cell.angle_beta   90.00
_cell.angle_gamma   90.00
#
_symmetry.space_group_name_H-M   'P 1'
#
loop_
_entity.id
_entity.type
_entity.pdbx_description
1 polymer ?
#
loop_
_entity_poly.entity_id
_entity_poly.type
_entity_poly.pdbx_seq_one_letter_code
_entity_poly.pdbx_strand_id
1 'polypeptide(L)'
;MAATLISDLLATSNSNSTINDETFWSRLNEVKFIHGYIASFSVIIVSELGDKTFFIAAIMAMRHSRLKVFAAAMFAIFIMNTLAVLMGMATTVIPPVVIKYASSGLFLIFAIKMFYEGCNMTDEDSKEEMEEVQKAINKKELAASIDYERS
;
A
#
# COMPACT_ATOMS: atom_id res chain seq x y z
N MET A 1 -7.58 62.14 -4.37
CA MET A 1 -8.92 61.72 -3.92
C MET A 1 -9.45 60.48 -4.64
N ALA A 2 -9.27 60.33 -5.96
CA ALA A 2 -9.60 59.07 -6.67
C ALA A 2 -8.62 57.91 -6.38
N ALA A 3 -7.32 58.21 -6.20
CA ALA A 3 -6.30 57.19 -5.90
C ALA A 3 -6.45 56.53 -4.52
N THR A 4 -7.00 57.26 -3.53
CA THR A 4 -7.27 56.75 -2.17
C THR A 4 -8.48 55.81 -2.12
N LEU A 5 -9.45 55.98 -3.03
CA LEU A 5 -10.64 55.12 -3.10
C LEU A 5 -10.33 53.74 -3.70
N ILE A 6 -9.34 53.64 -4.59
CA ILE A 6 -8.91 52.37 -5.19
C ILE A 6 -8.08 51.55 -4.19
N SER A 7 -7.24 52.21 -3.36
CA SER A 7 -6.49 51.52 -2.30
C SER A 7 -7.40 50.97 -1.20
N ASP A 8 -8.46 51.69 -0.81
CA ASP A 8 -9.45 51.17 0.15
C ASP A 8 -10.27 50.01 -0.43
N LEU A 9 -10.62 50.06 -1.73
CA LEU A 9 -11.35 48.97 -2.41
C LEU A 9 -10.49 47.69 -2.55
N LEU A 10 -9.17 47.82 -2.75
CA LEU A 10 -8.23 46.71 -2.77
C LEU A 10 -7.90 46.16 -1.37
N ALA A 11 -7.98 46.99 -0.33
CA ALA A 11 -7.77 46.58 1.06
C ALA A 11 -8.96 45.74 1.61
N THR A 12 -10.20 46.08 1.25
CA THR A 12 -11.40 45.35 1.67
C THR A 12 -11.57 43.98 0.98
N SER A 13 -10.95 43.75 -0.17
CA SER A 13 -11.00 42.44 -0.85
C SER A 13 -9.99 41.41 -0.31
N ASN A 14 -9.06 41.81 0.58
CA ASN A 14 -7.98 40.96 1.08
C ASN A 14 -8.14 40.59 2.58
N SER A 15 -9.26 40.96 3.21
CA SER A 15 -9.54 40.71 4.63
C SER A 15 -10.52 39.55 4.89
N ASN A 16 -11.04 38.90 3.85
CA ASN A 16 -12.07 37.85 3.98
C ASN A 16 -11.52 36.40 3.94
N SER A 17 -10.23 36.21 3.71
CA SER A 17 -9.57 34.88 3.74
C SER A 17 -8.90 34.56 5.08
N THR A 18 -8.68 35.55 5.96
CA THR A 18 -7.87 35.36 7.18
C THR A 18 -8.67 35.13 8.46
N ILE A 19 -10.00 35.29 8.47
CA ILE A 19 -10.82 35.15 9.69
C ILE A 19 -11.31 33.70 9.92
N ASN A 20 -11.32 32.86 8.86
CA ASN A 20 -11.73 31.45 8.97
C ASN A 20 -10.56 30.47 9.09
N ASP A 21 -9.36 30.86 8.69
CA ASP A 21 -8.18 29.97 8.73
C ASP A 21 -7.62 29.85 10.15
N GLU A 22 -7.35 30.96 10.84
CA GLU A 22 -6.75 30.95 12.19
C GLU A 22 -7.59 30.17 13.22
N THR A 23 -8.92 30.28 13.13
CA THR A 23 -9.86 29.55 14.00
C THR A 23 -10.01 28.09 13.57
N PHE A 24 -9.96 27.77 12.28
CA PHE A 24 -9.98 26.40 11.77
C PHE A 24 -8.69 25.64 12.15
N TRP A 25 -7.51 26.20 11.89
CA TRP A 25 -6.21 25.59 12.23
C TRP A 25 -5.99 25.43 13.74
N SER A 26 -6.53 26.33 14.57
CA SER A 26 -6.52 26.21 16.03
C SER A 26 -7.52 25.17 16.54
N ARG A 27 -8.72 25.05 15.92
CA ARG A 27 -9.67 23.98 16.26
C ARG A 27 -9.16 22.62 15.82
N LEU A 28 -8.43 22.55 14.70
CA LEU A 28 -7.73 21.35 14.26
C LEU A 28 -6.63 20.92 15.23
N ASN A 29 -6.06 21.79 16.09
CA ASN A 29 -4.94 21.47 17.00
C ASN A 29 -5.29 20.53 18.16
N GLU A 30 -6.52 20.55 18.66
CA GLU A 30 -6.97 19.65 19.73
C GLU A 30 -7.53 18.32 19.18
N VAL A 31 -8.13 18.37 17.98
CA VAL A 31 -8.59 17.19 17.23
C VAL A 31 -7.51 16.59 16.31
N LYS A 32 -6.30 17.16 16.26
CA LYS A 32 -5.24 16.87 15.27
C LYS A 32 -4.72 15.45 15.29
N PHE A 33 -4.57 14.88 16.49
CA PHE A 33 -4.07 13.51 16.64
C PHE A 33 -5.14 12.49 16.26
N ILE A 34 -6.37 12.63 16.77
CA ILE A 34 -7.47 11.71 16.44
C ILE A 34 -7.91 11.86 14.98
N HIS A 35 -7.98 13.08 14.44
CA HIS A 35 -8.29 13.29 13.03
C HIS A 35 -7.16 12.81 12.13
N GLY A 36 -5.89 13.07 12.48
CA GLY A 36 -4.74 12.56 11.74
C GLY A 36 -4.65 11.03 11.78
N TYR A 37 -4.95 10.43 12.93
CA TYR A 37 -5.02 8.98 13.11
C TYR A 37 -6.15 8.37 12.28
N ILE A 38 -7.38 8.88 12.41
CA ILE A 38 -8.54 8.39 11.65
C ILE A 38 -8.35 8.60 10.15
N ALA A 39 -7.79 9.74 9.73
CA ALA A 39 -7.52 10.02 8.31
C ALA A 39 -6.47 9.06 7.75
N SER A 40 -5.34 8.89 8.44
CA SER A 40 -4.27 7.98 7.99
C SER A 40 -4.75 6.52 8.00
N PHE A 41 -5.47 6.12 9.05
CA PHE A 41 -6.06 4.79 9.17
C PHE A 41 -7.08 4.51 8.07
N SER A 42 -7.94 5.49 7.75
CA SER A 42 -8.91 5.39 6.67
C SER A 42 -8.22 5.28 5.31
N VAL A 43 -7.19 6.08 5.02
CA VAL A 43 -6.44 6.00 3.77
C VAL A 43 -5.75 4.65 3.61
N ILE A 44 -5.12 4.14 4.67
CA ILE A 44 -4.46 2.83 4.66
C ILE A 44 -5.49 1.73 4.44
N ILE A 45 -6.59 1.71 5.20
CA ILE A 45 -7.66 0.73 4.99
C ILE A 45 -8.21 0.82 3.59
N VAL A 46 -8.62 2.00 3.11
CA VAL A 46 -9.21 2.15 1.77
C VAL A 46 -8.23 1.76 0.66
N SER A 47 -6.93 1.98 0.84
CA SER A 47 -5.90 1.61 -0.15
C SER A 47 -5.54 0.12 -0.13
N GLU A 48 -5.65 -0.53 1.02
CA GLU A 48 -5.29 -1.95 1.23
C GLU A 48 -6.51 -2.89 1.15
N LEU A 49 -7.73 -2.36 1.32
CA LEU A 49 -8.96 -3.13 1.32
C LEU A 49 -9.27 -3.58 -0.11
N GLY A 50 -9.01 -4.87 -0.37
CA GLY A 50 -9.18 -5.46 -1.70
C GLY A 50 -7.88 -5.59 -2.49
N ASP A 51 -6.71 -5.31 -1.89
CA ASP A 51 -5.45 -5.73 -2.47
C ASP A 51 -5.31 -7.27 -2.45
N LYS A 52 -4.48 -7.81 -3.36
CA LYS A 52 -4.15 -9.24 -3.43
C LYS A 52 -3.73 -9.79 -2.07
N THR A 53 -3.08 -8.98 -1.24
CA THR A 53 -2.64 -9.34 0.11
C THR A 53 -3.82 -9.60 1.07
N PHE A 54 -4.87 -8.77 1.04
CA PHE A 54 -6.08 -8.98 1.82
C PHE A 54 -6.82 -10.25 1.37
N PHE A 55 -6.85 -10.50 0.07
CA PHE A 55 -7.47 -11.69 -0.51
C PHE A 55 -6.74 -12.98 -0.10
N ILE A 56 -5.41 -12.99 -0.11
CA ILE A 56 -4.56 -14.11 0.35
C ILE A 56 -4.80 -14.39 1.84
N ALA A 57 -4.85 -13.34 2.67
CA ALA A 57 -5.12 -13.47 4.10
C ALA A 57 -6.52 -14.05 4.37
N ALA A 58 -7.54 -13.60 3.64
CA ALA A 58 -8.91 -14.10 3.76
C ALA A 58 -9.02 -15.59 3.37
N ILE A 59 -8.39 -16.00 2.26
CA ILE A 59 -8.35 -17.41 1.81
C ILE A 59 -7.63 -18.28 2.84
N MET A 60 -6.50 -17.81 3.38
CA MET A 60 -5.76 -18.52 4.42
C MET A 60 -6.58 -18.64 5.73
N ALA A 61 -7.38 -17.61 6.06
CA ALA A 61 -8.24 -17.59 7.25
C ALA A 61 -9.46 -18.52 7.14
N MET A 62 -9.92 -18.82 5.93
CA MET A 62 -11.00 -19.80 5.69
C MET A 62 -10.53 -21.25 5.89
N ARG A 63 -9.23 -21.53 5.74
CA ARG A 63 -8.67 -22.89 5.80
C ARG A 63 -8.10 -23.28 7.17
N HIS A 64 -7.87 -22.34 8.08
CA HIS A 64 -7.31 -22.57 9.42
C HIS A 64 -8.12 -21.85 10.52
N SER A 65 -7.80 -22.09 11.81
CA SER A 65 -8.49 -21.44 12.94
C SER A 65 -8.43 -19.92 12.82
N ARG A 66 -9.60 -19.31 12.55
CA ARG A 66 -9.83 -17.94 12.06
C ARG A 66 -9.06 -16.85 12.81
N LEU A 67 -8.90 -16.99 14.13
CA LEU A 67 -8.23 -16.00 14.98
C LEU A 67 -6.70 -16.01 14.87
N LYS A 68 -6.07 -17.18 14.68
CA LYS A 68 -4.59 -17.29 14.62
C LYS A 68 -4.04 -16.74 13.31
N VAL A 69 -4.73 -17.03 12.19
CA VAL A 69 -4.34 -16.53 10.86
C VAL A 69 -4.58 -15.04 10.76
N PHE A 70 -5.70 -14.54 11.31
CA PHE A 70 -5.98 -13.11 11.34
C PHE A 70 -4.91 -12.33 12.10
N ALA A 71 -4.52 -12.79 13.29
CA ALA A 71 -3.46 -12.15 14.07
C ALA A 71 -2.10 -12.19 13.35
N ALA A 72 -1.75 -13.32 12.72
CA ALA A 72 -0.51 -13.45 11.97
C ALA A 72 -0.48 -12.54 10.72
N ALA A 73 -1.58 -12.46 9.98
CA ALA A 73 -1.71 -11.59 8.81
C ALA A 73 -1.63 -10.11 9.19
N MET A 74 -2.35 -9.69 10.24
CA MET A 74 -2.29 -8.31 10.74
C MET A 74 -0.87 -7.95 11.21
N PHE A 75 -0.18 -8.89 11.86
CA PHE A 75 1.20 -8.68 12.29
C PHE A 75 2.18 -8.59 11.12
N ALA A 76 2.01 -9.42 10.08
CA ALA A 76 2.82 -9.39 8.87
C ALA A 76 2.66 -8.06 8.11
N ILE A 77 1.42 -7.59 7.92
CA ILE A 77 1.12 -6.30 7.29
C ILE A 77 1.69 -5.15 8.12
N PHE A 78 1.59 -5.22 9.44
CA PHE A 78 2.14 -4.21 10.34
C PHE A 78 3.66 -4.09 10.24
N ILE A 79 4.38 -5.23 10.24
CA ILE A 79 5.83 -5.26 10.05
C ILE A 79 6.21 -4.68 8.68
N MET A 80 5.52 -5.11 7.63
CA MET A 80 5.77 -4.63 6.26
C MET A 80 5.62 -3.12 6.16
N ASN A 81 4.52 -2.57 6.69
CA ASN A 81 4.25 -1.13 6.65
C ASN A 81 5.26 -0.33 7.50
N THR A 82 5.65 -0.86 8.66
CA THR A 82 6.67 -0.23 9.52
C THR A 82 8.02 -0.12 8.81
N LEU A 83 8.45 -1.18 8.13
CA LEU A 83 9.69 -1.17 7.33
C LEU A 83 9.62 -0.17 6.17
N ALA A 84 8.46 -0.06 5.50
CA ALA A 84 8.26 0.89 4.42
C ALA A 84 8.38 2.36 4.91
N VAL A 85 7.77 2.69 6.05
CA VAL A 85 7.87 4.02 6.65
C VAL A 85 9.30 4.33 7.09
N LEU A 86 10.00 3.38 7.69
CA LEU A 86 11.41 3.55 8.09
C LEU A 86 12.32 3.82 6.87
N MET A 87 12.12 3.08 5.78
CA MET A 87 12.81 3.36 4.51
C MET A 87 12.44 4.74 3.94
N GLY A 88 11.17 5.12 4.00
CA GLY A 88 10.70 6.45 3.60
C GLY A 88 11.35 7.58 4.41
N MET A 89 11.58 7.37 5.71
CA MET A 89 12.32 8.31 6.56
C MET A 89 13.80 8.41 6.16
N ALA A 90 14.45 7.31 5.75
CA ALA A 90 15.83 7.32 5.29
C ALA A 90 16.04 8.19 4.03
N THR A 91 15.01 8.31 3.18
CA THR A 91 15.03 9.19 2.00
C THR A 91 15.04 10.70 2.32
N THR A 92 14.87 11.12 3.58
CA THR A 92 14.89 12.55 3.98
C THR A 92 16.28 13.19 3.91
N VAL A 93 17.35 12.40 3.79
CA VAL A 93 18.73 12.88 3.65
C VAL A 93 19.05 13.32 2.20
N ILE A 94 18.22 12.95 1.24
CA ILE A 94 18.45 13.17 -0.19
C ILE A 94 17.59 14.34 -0.69
N PRO A 95 18.12 15.25 -1.53
CA PRO A 95 17.36 16.39 -2.03
C PRO A 95 16.04 15.96 -2.71
N PRO A 96 14.92 16.64 -2.42
CA PRO A 96 13.57 16.22 -2.83
C PRO A 96 13.35 16.23 -4.35
N VAL A 97 14.20 16.96 -5.08
CA VAL A 97 14.22 16.96 -6.55
C VAL A 97 14.61 15.59 -7.09
N VAL A 98 15.61 14.95 -6.50
CA VAL A 98 16.08 13.61 -6.90
C VAL A 98 15.02 12.57 -6.60
N ILE A 99 14.38 12.63 -5.42
CA ILE A 99 13.29 11.71 -5.06
C ILE A 99 12.11 11.85 -6.02
N LYS A 100 11.73 13.08 -6.41
CA LYS A 100 10.60 13.29 -7.34
C LYS A 100 10.82 12.60 -8.68
N TYR A 101 11.98 12.81 -9.29
CA TYR A 101 12.31 12.18 -10.57
C TYR A 101 12.56 10.68 -10.42
N ALA A 102 13.25 10.25 -9.36
CA ALA A 102 13.52 8.84 -9.09
C ALA A 102 12.24 8.05 -8.84
N SER A 103 11.36 8.51 -7.94
CA SER A 103 10.08 7.85 -7.67
C SER A 103 9.19 7.81 -8.90
N SER A 104 9.10 8.91 -9.69
CA SER A 104 8.33 8.92 -10.93
C SER A 104 8.87 7.93 -11.97
N GLY A 105 10.19 7.85 -12.14
CA GLY A 105 10.81 6.87 -13.04
C GLY A 105 10.60 5.43 -12.56
N LEU A 106 10.79 5.18 -11.27
CA LEU A 106 10.61 3.86 -10.66
C LEU A 106 9.15 3.40 -10.76
N PHE A 107 8.19 4.31 -10.54
CA PHE A 107 6.76 4.02 -10.69
C PHE A 107 6.40 3.68 -12.13
N LEU A 108 6.96 4.40 -13.12
CA LEU A 108 6.71 4.14 -14.52
C LEU A 108 7.27 2.77 -14.93
N ILE A 109 8.49 2.44 -14.50
CA ILE A 109 9.12 1.14 -14.75
C ILE A 109 8.30 0.02 -14.12
N PHE A 110 7.91 0.16 -12.85
CA PHE A 110 7.08 -0.83 -12.16
C PHE A 110 5.70 -0.97 -12.80
N ALA A 111 5.06 0.13 -13.17
CA ALA A 111 3.75 0.11 -13.81
C ALA A 111 3.80 -0.63 -15.16
N ILE A 112 4.79 -0.33 -16.01
CA ILE A 112 4.96 -1.02 -17.29
C ILE A 112 5.30 -2.48 -17.07
N LYS A 113 6.19 -2.80 -16.11
CA LYS A 113 6.56 -4.19 -15.78
C LYS A 113 5.33 -4.99 -15.31
N MET A 114 4.57 -4.48 -14.34
CA MET A 114 3.35 -5.11 -13.84
C MET A 114 2.28 -5.25 -14.93
N PHE A 115 2.15 -4.25 -15.81
CA PHE A 115 1.20 -4.31 -16.91
C PHE A 115 1.63 -5.35 -17.96
N TYR A 116 2.92 -5.42 -18.27
CA TYR A 116 3.47 -6.42 -19.17
C TYR A 116 3.33 -7.83 -18.59
N GLU A 117 3.72 -8.06 -17.33
CA GLU A 117 3.50 -9.35 -16.65
C GLU A 117 2.01 -9.68 -16.57
N GLY A 118 1.14 -8.72 -16.24
CA GLY A 118 -0.30 -8.94 -16.23
C GLY A 118 -0.91 -9.28 -17.59
N CYS A 119 -0.41 -8.70 -18.69
CA CYS A 119 -0.83 -9.01 -20.05
C CYS A 119 -0.16 -10.25 -20.65
N ASN A 120 1.05 -10.58 -20.18
CA ASN A 120 1.88 -11.68 -20.68
C ASN A 120 1.86 -12.89 -19.73
N MET A 121 1.01 -12.87 -18.69
CA MET A 121 0.48 -14.05 -17.99
C MET A 121 -0.31 -14.88 -18.98
N THR A 122 0.42 -15.49 -19.90
CA THR A 122 -0.02 -16.50 -20.84
C THR A 122 0.00 -17.81 -20.08
N ASP A 123 -0.95 -18.70 -20.35
CA ASP A 123 -1.13 -19.99 -19.65
C ASP A 123 0.12 -20.90 -19.57
N GLU A 124 1.23 -20.56 -20.24
CA GLU A 124 2.47 -21.34 -20.27
C GLU A 124 3.23 -21.35 -18.94
N ASP A 125 3.39 -20.21 -18.25
CA ASP A 125 4.08 -20.18 -16.94
C ASP A 125 3.30 -20.97 -15.87
N SER A 126 1.96 -20.96 -15.97
CA SER A 126 1.10 -21.76 -15.09
C SER A 126 1.13 -23.25 -15.43
N LYS A 127 1.39 -23.62 -16.69
CA LYS A 127 1.50 -25.02 -17.13
C LYS A 127 2.85 -25.64 -16.79
N GLU A 128 3.95 -24.90 -16.91
CA GLU A 128 5.29 -25.38 -16.52
C GLU A 128 5.36 -25.63 -14.99
N GLU A 129 4.86 -24.72 -14.17
CA GLU A 129 4.79 -24.91 -12.70
C GLU A 129 3.91 -26.11 -12.32
N MET A 130 2.76 -26.31 -12.99
CA MET A 130 1.90 -27.48 -12.76
C MET A 130 2.56 -28.78 -13.21
N GLU A 131 3.35 -28.77 -14.29
CA GLU A 131 4.05 -29.96 -14.76
C GLU A 131 5.22 -30.36 -13.84
N GLU A 132 5.93 -29.39 -13.25
CA GLU A 132 6.94 -29.65 -12.21
C GLU A 132 6.32 -30.19 -10.92
N VAL A 133 5.22 -29.58 -10.44
CA VAL A 133 4.54 -30.04 -9.23
C VAL A 133 3.99 -31.46 -9.44
N GLN A 134 3.43 -31.77 -10.61
CA GLN A 134 2.94 -33.12 -10.92
C GLN A 134 4.08 -34.15 -10.97
N LYS A 135 5.23 -33.79 -11.55
CA LYS A 135 6.43 -34.65 -11.54
C LYS A 135 6.96 -34.89 -10.12
N ALA A 136 6.94 -33.86 -9.27
CA ALA A 136 7.37 -33.96 -7.88
C ALA A 136 6.43 -34.84 -7.03
N ILE A 137 5.10 -34.77 -7.27
CA ILE A 137 4.13 -35.61 -6.57
C ILE A 137 4.20 -37.06 -7.06
N ASN A 138 4.19 -37.32 -8.38
CA ASN A 138 4.30 -38.68 -8.94
C ASN A 138 5.58 -39.39 -8.47
N LYS A 139 6.70 -38.68 -8.37
CA LYS A 139 7.96 -39.28 -7.88
C LYS A 139 7.88 -39.66 -6.39
N LYS A 140 7.16 -38.88 -5.58
CA LYS A 140 6.91 -39.20 -4.16
C LYS A 140 5.92 -40.36 -4.00
N GLU A 141 4.88 -40.43 -4.82
CA GLU A 141 3.91 -41.53 -4.83
C GLU A 141 4.55 -42.85 -5.31
N LEU A 142 5.42 -42.78 -6.33
CA LEU A 142 6.20 -43.93 -6.79
C LEU A 142 7.20 -44.42 -5.72
N ALA A 143 7.86 -43.50 -5.01
CA ALA A 143 8.75 -43.88 -3.91
C ALA A 143 7.98 -44.50 -2.73
N ALA A 144 6.79 -43.99 -2.42
CA ALA A 144 5.93 -44.54 -1.36
C ALA A 144 5.34 -45.91 -1.71
N SER A 145 5.01 -46.16 -2.98
CA SER A 145 4.53 -47.46 -3.45
C SER A 145 5.64 -48.52 -3.46
N ILE A 146 6.87 -48.15 -3.79
CA ILE A 146 8.04 -49.05 -3.69
C ILE A 146 8.34 -49.43 -2.23
N ASP A 147 8.13 -48.52 -1.27
CA ASP A 147 8.31 -48.81 0.16
C ASP A 147 7.19 -49.72 0.71
N TYR A 148 5.97 -49.65 0.16
CA TYR A 148 4.86 -50.53 0.54
C TYR A 148 5.06 -51.98 0.05
N GLU A 149 5.67 -52.17 -1.11
CA GLU A 149 5.91 -53.50 -1.69
C GLU A 149 7.14 -54.21 -1.10
N ARG A 150 7.90 -53.52 -0.23
CA ARG A 150 9.11 -54.03 0.44
C ARG A 150 8.90 -54.40 1.92
N SER A 151 7.71 -54.18 2.48
CA SER A 151 7.31 -54.57 3.85
C SER A 151 6.36 -55.76 3.84
#